data_AF-A0A0W0V8Y4-F1
#
_entry.id   AF-A0A0W0V8Y4-F1
#
_cell.length_a   1.000
_cell.length_b   1.000
_cell.length_c   1.000
_cell.angle_alpha   90.00
_cell.angle_beta   90.00
_cell.angle_gamma   90.00
#
_symmetry.space_group_name_H-M   'P 1'
#
loop_
_entity.id
_entity.type
_entity.pdbx_description
1 polymer ?
#
loop_
_entity_poly.entity_id
_entity_poly.type
_entity_poly.pdbx_seq_one_letter_code
_entity_poly.pdbx_strand_id
1 'polypeptide(L)'
;MSQEDQALTLSNPRLLSAVYFLLLSVILTCIIDVLFYFLGAEQFLPLFKAIVLAVIIAACFGALFGEKIVHSPKPYGHRVFLWGFLMVIAALPFYDLGYLLLANDGTSQSFWHGKPQESLQIYLFVLAYSFIIAGFWLAIAAGLAAMYLRGRLVYDILRSKYRRHIKSAEMGTLDQNHRKRHHRVRIIH
;
A
#
# COMPACT_ATOMS: atom_id res chain seq x y z
N MET A 1 26.02 3.05 20.95
CA MET A 1 24.56 3.05 21.19
C MET A 1 23.86 2.81 19.87
N SER A 2 23.50 1.56 19.59
CA SER A 2 22.75 1.18 18.40
C SER A 2 21.39 1.86 18.44
N GLN A 3 21.10 2.73 17.45
CA GLN A 3 19.74 3.13 17.14
C GLN A 3 18.99 1.86 16.74
N GLU A 4 18.45 1.13 17.72
CA GLU A 4 17.51 0.05 17.47
C GLU A 4 16.41 0.62 16.60
N ASP A 5 16.35 0.15 15.36
CA ASP A 5 15.48 0.64 14.29
C ASP A 5 14.05 0.56 14.81
N GLN A 6 13.58 1.68 15.33
CA GLN A 6 12.36 1.82 16.11
C GLN A 6 11.12 1.45 15.23
N ALA A 7 11.28 1.45 13.91
CA ALA A 7 10.38 0.87 12.90
C ALA A 7 10.11 -0.64 13.05
N LEU A 8 11.03 -1.41 13.67
CA LEU A 8 10.91 -2.85 13.95
C LEU A 8 9.94 -3.15 15.11
N THR A 9 9.52 -2.14 15.87
CA THR A 9 8.58 -2.29 17.01
C THR A 9 7.10 -2.11 16.62
N LEU A 10 6.84 -1.89 15.33
CA LEU A 10 5.48 -1.72 14.81
C LEU A 10 4.80 -3.10 14.78
N SER A 11 3.86 -3.33 15.69
CA SER A 11 3.19 -4.63 15.87
C SER A 11 2.43 -5.15 14.64
N ASN A 12 2.08 -4.28 13.66
CA ASN A 12 1.33 -4.66 12.46
C ASN A 12 1.84 -3.91 11.21
N PRO A 13 3.05 -4.22 10.71
CA PRO A 13 3.63 -3.56 9.53
C PRO A 13 2.85 -3.85 8.25
N ARG A 14 2.29 -5.07 8.14
CA ARG A 14 1.54 -5.57 6.98
C ARG A 14 0.23 -4.81 6.78
N LEU A 15 -0.47 -4.47 7.88
CA LEU A 15 -1.72 -3.73 7.81
C LEU A 15 -1.49 -2.28 7.39
N LEU A 16 -0.44 -1.65 7.93
CA LEU A 16 -0.09 -0.27 7.59
C LEU A 16 0.26 -0.12 6.09
N SER A 17 1.09 -1.01 5.57
CA SER A 17 1.46 -1.01 4.15
C SER A 17 0.27 -1.33 3.25
N ALA A 18 -0.57 -2.31 3.64
CA ALA A 18 -1.77 -2.67 2.88
C ALA A 18 -2.72 -1.46 2.74
N VAL A 19 -3.01 -0.76 3.83
CA VAL A 19 -3.87 0.44 3.80
C VAL A 19 -3.23 1.55 2.98
N TYR A 20 -1.92 1.76 3.10
CA TYR A 20 -1.21 2.79 2.33
C TYR A 20 -1.27 2.52 0.82
N PHE A 21 -0.94 1.30 0.37
CA PHE A 21 -0.98 0.95 -1.04
C PHE A 21 -2.40 0.85 -1.59
N LEU A 22 -3.37 0.45 -0.77
CA LEU A 22 -4.80 0.51 -1.11
C LEU A 22 -5.21 1.94 -1.47
N LEU A 23 -4.95 2.91 -0.60
CA LEU A 23 -5.27 4.32 -0.83
C LEU A 23 -4.55 4.85 -2.07
N LEU A 24 -3.27 4.49 -2.22
CA LEU A 24 -2.47 4.86 -3.38
C LEU A 24 -3.08 4.31 -4.68
N SER A 25 -3.59 3.08 -4.68
CA SER A 25 -4.20 2.47 -5.86
C SER A 25 -5.46 3.21 -6.30
N VAL A 26 -6.29 3.69 -5.37
CA VAL A 26 -7.49 4.47 -5.72
C VAL A 26 -7.09 5.76 -6.43
N ILE A 27 -6.15 6.51 -5.85
CA ILE A 27 -5.66 7.77 -6.43
C ILE A 27 -5.06 7.52 -7.81
N LEU A 28 -4.22 6.49 -7.93
CA LEU A 28 -3.51 6.18 -9.17
C LEU A 28 -4.46 5.68 -10.27
N THR A 29 -5.48 4.87 -9.90
CA THR A 29 -6.52 4.42 -10.84
C THR A 29 -7.31 5.61 -11.37
N CYS A 30 -7.69 6.57 -10.51
CA CYS A 30 -8.35 7.80 -10.96
C CYS A 30 -7.45 8.65 -11.88
N ILE A 31 -6.16 8.78 -11.56
CA ILE A 31 -5.21 9.53 -12.42
C ILE A 31 -5.11 8.87 -13.80
N ILE A 32 -5.00 7.54 -13.84
CA ILE A 32 -4.92 6.78 -15.09
C ILE A 32 -6.21 6.93 -15.89
N ASP A 33 -7.38 6.79 -15.27
CA ASP A 33 -8.67 6.96 -15.95
C ASP A 33 -8.81 8.35 -16.58
N VAL A 34 -8.44 9.40 -15.84
CA VAL A 34 -8.43 10.78 -16.36
C VAL A 34 -7.43 10.93 -17.51
N LEU A 35 -6.24 10.34 -17.42
CA LEU A 35 -5.25 10.37 -18.49
C LEU A 35 -5.77 9.67 -19.77
N PHE A 36 -6.43 8.53 -19.63
CA PHE A 36 -7.05 7.81 -20.74
C PHE A 36 -8.18 8.62 -21.37
N TYR A 37 -8.99 9.28 -20.53
CA TYR A 37 -10.03 10.21 -21.00
C TYR A 37 -9.44 11.37 -21.83
N PHE A 38 -8.32 11.96 -21.39
CA PHE A 38 -7.63 13.01 -22.15
C PHE A 38 -7.03 12.52 -23.48
N LEU A 39 -6.64 11.25 -23.55
CA LEU A 39 -6.14 10.62 -24.78
C LEU A 39 -7.27 10.25 -25.76
N GLY A 40 -8.53 10.52 -25.40
CA GLY A 40 -9.70 10.21 -26.24
C GLY A 40 -10.06 8.72 -26.26
N ALA A 41 -9.54 7.94 -25.32
CA ALA A 41 -9.96 6.56 -25.15
C ALA A 41 -11.33 6.50 -24.46
N GLU A 42 -12.28 5.79 -25.06
CA GLU A 42 -13.51 5.45 -24.34
C GLU A 42 -13.19 4.53 -23.17
N GLN A 43 -13.99 4.62 -22.09
CA GLN A 43 -13.76 3.86 -20.86
C GLN A 43 -13.85 2.36 -21.14
N PHE A 44 -12.70 1.71 -21.35
CA PHE A 44 -12.63 0.26 -21.59
C PHE A 44 -13.16 -0.57 -20.42
N LEU A 45 -13.12 -0.03 -19.20
CA LEU A 45 -13.70 -0.68 -18.03
C LEU A 45 -14.39 0.38 -17.17
N PRO A 46 -15.61 0.12 -16.68
CA PRO A 46 -16.27 1.04 -15.75
C PRO A 46 -15.36 1.34 -14.55
N LEU A 47 -15.13 2.62 -14.28
CA LEU A 47 -14.20 3.09 -13.24
C LEU A 47 -14.38 2.37 -11.89
N PHE A 48 -15.63 2.11 -11.51
CA PHE A 48 -15.95 1.37 -10.29
C PHE A 48 -15.31 -0.03 -10.25
N LYS A 49 -15.40 -0.80 -11.34
CA LYS A 49 -14.81 -2.14 -11.43
C LYS A 49 -13.28 -2.07 -11.37
N ALA A 50 -12.68 -1.08 -12.04
CA ALA A 50 -11.24 -0.88 -12.06
C ALA A 50 -10.71 -0.56 -10.65
N ILE A 51 -11.38 0.34 -9.93
CA ILE A 51 -11.04 0.70 -8.55
C ILE A 51 -11.15 -0.52 -7.62
N VAL A 52 -12.25 -1.27 -7.68
CA VAL A 52 -12.44 -2.46 -6.82
C VAL A 52 -11.33 -3.48 -7.07
N LEU A 53 -11.00 -3.76 -8.33
CA LEU A 53 -9.94 -4.68 -8.69
C LEU A 53 -8.57 -4.19 -8.21
N ALA A 54 -8.25 -2.92 -8.46
CA ALA A 54 -7.00 -2.29 -8.05
C ALA A 54 -6.83 -2.34 -6.52
N VAL A 55 -7.89 -2.03 -5.77
CA VAL A 55 -7.90 -2.04 -4.30
C VAL A 55 -7.61 -3.43 -3.74
N ILE A 56 -8.28 -4.47 -4.26
CA ILE A 56 -8.09 -5.85 -3.77
C ILE A 56 -6.64 -6.28 -4.02
N ILE A 57 -6.13 -6.07 -5.22
CA ILE A 57 -4.77 -6.47 -5.60
C ILE A 57 -3.75 -5.66 -4.80
N ALA A 58 -3.88 -4.33 -4.73
CA ALA A 58 -2.96 -3.48 -3.99
C ALA A 58 -2.95 -3.78 -2.49
N ALA A 59 -4.10 -4.13 -1.89
CA ALA A 59 -4.16 -4.54 -0.49
C ALA A 59 -3.43 -5.88 -0.25
N CYS A 60 -3.68 -6.88 -1.09
CA CYS A 60 -3.02 -8.19 -0.99
C CYS A 60 -1.51 -8.07 -1.18
N PHE A 61 -1.05 -7.43 -2.25
CA PHE A 61 0.38 -7.26 -2.54
C PHE A 61 1.04 -6.29 -1.55
N GLY A 62 0.34 -5.24 -1.13
CA GLY A 62 0.80 -4.32 -0.09
C GLY A 62 0.98 -5.00 1.27
N ALA A 63 0.15 -5.98 1.62
CA ALA A 63 0.32 -6.79 2.82
C ALA A 63 1.51 -7.77 2.70
N LEU A 64 1.64 -8.44 1.55
CA LEU A 64 2.70 -9.42 1.27
C LEU A 64 4.10 -8.78 1.25
N PHE A 65 4.25 -7.65 0.58
CA PHE A 65 5.52 -6.93 0.45
C PHE A 65 5.77 -5.95 1.59
N GLY A 66 4.72 -5.60 2.33
CA GLY A 66 4.73 -4.65 3.43
C GLY A 66 5.74 -4.92 4.52
N GLU A 67 5.82 -6.17 4.95
CA GLU A 67 6.79 -6.57 5.97
C GLU A 67 8.23 -6.34 5.50
N LYS A 68 8.55 -6.72 4.26
CA LYS A 68 9.89 -6.56 3.67
C LYS A 68 10.26 -5.09 3.46
N ILE A 69 9.28 -4.25 3.13
CA ILE A 69 9.43 -2.79 2.97
C ILE A 69 9.71 -2.13 4.34
N VAL A 70 8.91 -2.46 5.36
CA VAL A 70 9.00 -1.84 6.70
C VAL A 70 10.19 -2.37 7.51
N HIS A 71 10.48 -3.67 7.47
CA HIS A 71 11.53 -4.31 8.28
C HIS A 71 12.92 -4.36 7.63
N SER A 72 13.12 -3.87 6.39
CA SER A 72 14.45 -3.93 5.75
C SER A 72 15.54 -3.25 6.59
N PRO A 73 16.73 -3.83 6.83
CA PRO A 73 17.81 -3.15 7.56
C PRO A 73 18.58 -2.14 6.68
N LYS A 74 19.32 -1.23 7.32
CA LYS A 74 20.13 -0.14 6.71
C LYS A 74 21.22 -0.76 5.83
N PRO A 75 21.50 -0.28 4.60
CA PRO A 75 21.00 0.91 3.89
C PRO A 75 19.68 0.67 3.15
N TYR A 76 18.68 1.53 3.41
CA TYR A 76 17.28 1.23 3.10
C TYR A 76 16.78 1.68 1.72
N GLY A 77 17.35 2.73 1.14
CA GLY A 77 16.73 3.45 0.00
C GLY A 77 16.49 2.56 -1.23
N HIS A 78 17.56 2.03 -1.81
CA HIS A 78 17.49 1.24 -3.04
C HIS A 78 16.74 -0.09 -2.85
N ARG A 79 16.90 -0.75 -1.71
CA ARG A 79 16.22 -2.03 -1.44
C ARG A 79 14.71 -1.86 -1.31
N VAL A 80 14.27 -0.82 -0.60
CA VAL A 80 12.85 -0.52 -0.42
C VAL A 80 12.21 -0.06 -1.73
N PHE A 81 12.92 0.75 -2.52
CA PHE A 81 12.49 1.09 -3.87
C PHE A 81 12.31 -0.16 -4.73
N LEU A 82 13.30 -1.07 -4.73
CA LEU A 82 13.25 -2.31 -5.50
C LEU A 82 12.10 -3.22 -5.05
N TRP A 83 11.80 -3.30 -3.75
CA TRP A 83 10.63 -4.03 -3.26
C TRP A 83 9.30 -3.41 -3.74
N GLY A 84 9.17 -2.09 -3.73
CA GLY A 84 7.98 -1.40 -4.26
C GLY A 84 7.82 -1.57 -5.78
N PHE A 85 8.93 -1.50 -6.51
CA PHE A 85 8.98 -1.75 -7.94
C PHE A 85 8.56 -3.20 -8.25
N LEU A 86 9.19 -4.17 -7.60
CA LEU A 86 8.89 -5.60 -7.77
C LEU A 86 7.46 -5.95 -7.39
N MET A 87 6.90 -5.28 -6.38
CA MET A 87 5.50 -5.43 -5.98
C MET A 87 4.55 -5.08 -7.14
N VAL A 88 4.79 -3.98 -7.85
CA VAL A 88 3.95 -3.59 -9.01
C VAL A 88 4.12 -4.56 -10.17
N ILE A 89 5.37 -4.96 -10.47
CA ILE A 89 5.63 -5.96 -11.51
C ILE A 89 4.91 -7.28 -11.21
N ALA A 90 4.93 -7.71 -9.95
CA ALA A 90 4.26 -8.93 -9.53
C ALA A 90 2.73 -8.77 -9.50
N ALA A 91 2.20 -7.57 -9.24
CA ALA A 91 0.77 -7.30 -9.19
C ALA A 91 0.13 -7.10 -10.58
N LEU A 92 0.88 -6.56 -11.55
CA LEU A 92 0.40 -6.26 -12.90
C LEU A 92 -0.25 -7.47 -13.61
N PRO A 93 0.38 -8.66 -13.63
CA PRO A 93 -0.19 -9.85 -14.25
C PRO A 93 -1.56 -10.22 -13.69
N PHE A 94 -1.76 -10.05 -12.38
CA PHE A 94 -3.03 -10.35 -11.71
C PHE A 94 -4.08 -9.28 -12.00
N TYR A 95 -3.65 -8.02 -12.11
CA TYR A 95 -4.52 -6.92 -12.48
C TYR A 95 -5.01 -7.08 -13.92
N ASP A 96 -4.12 -7.33 -14.88
CA ASP A 96 -4.47 -7.52 -16.28
C ASP A 96 -5.36 -8.77 -16.48
N LEU A 97 -5.11 -9.83 -15.71
CA LEU A 97 -5.96 -11.02 -15.73
C LEU A 97 -7.36 -10.72 -15.19
N GLY A 98 -7.47 -10.02 -14.06
CA GLY A 98 -8.76 -9.57 -13.54
C GLY A 98 -9.47 -8.62 -14.49
N TYR A 99 -8.73 -7.73 -15.15
CA TYR A 99 -9.24 -6.83 -16.16
C TYR A 99 -9.85 -7.61 -17.34
N LEU A 100 -9.12 -8.57 -17.92
CA LEU A 100 -9.62 -9.40 -19.02
C LEU A 100 -10.85 -10.22 -18.65
N LEU A 101 -10.95 -10.67 -17.39
CA LEU A 101 -12.11 -11.42 -16.89
C LEU A 101 -13.34 -10.53 -16.65
N LEU A 102 -13.15 -9.27 -16.25
CA LEU A 102 -14.24 -8.35 -15.90
C LEU A 102 -14.65 -7.39 -17.02
N ALA A 103 -13.77 -7.21 -18.02
CA ALA A 103 -14.04 -6.45 -19.24
C ALA A 103 -15.14 -7.15 -20.03
N ASN A 104 -16.05 -6.38 -20.62
CA ASN A 104 -17.19 -6.93 -21.35
C ASN A 104 -17.11 -6.60 -22.85
N ASP A 105 -15.88 -6.50 -23.34
CA ASP A 105 -15.54 -5.99 -24.66
C ASP A 105 -15.22 -7.15 -25.62
N GLY A 106 -15.07 -6.86 -26.91
CA GLY A 106 -14.73 -7.88 -27.92
C GLY A 106 -13.45 -8.67 -27.61
N THR A 107 -12.52 -8.07 -26.87
CA THR A 107 -11.28 -8.70 -26.40
C THR A 107 -11.53 -9.78 -25.35
N SER A 108 -12.49 -9.58 -24.43
CA SER A 108 -12.83 -10.60 -23.43
C SER A 108 -13.67 -11.72 -24.05
N GLN A 109 -14.55 -11.41 -25.00
CA GLN A 109 -15.28 -12.44 -25.76
C GLN A 109 -14.33 -13.37 -26.53
N SER A 110 -13.28 -12.81 -27.13
CA SER A 110 -12.22 -13.57 -27.82
C SER A 110 -11.37 -14.38 -26.84
N PHE A 111 -11.13 -13.86 -25.63
CA PHE A 111 -10.41 -14.57 -24.57
C PHE A 111 -11.20 -15.79 -24.04
N TRP A 112 -12.53 -15.68 -23.92
CA TRP A 112 -13.42 -16.76 -23.44
C TRP A 112 -13.74 -17.83 -24.49
N HIS A 113 -13.88 -17.45 -25.77
CA HIS A 113 -14.27 -18.37 -26.85
C HIS A 113 -13.08 -18.89 -27.68
N GLY A 114 -11.90 -18.29 -27.52
CA GLY A 114 -10.68 -18.70 -28.21
C GLY A 114 -10.10 -20.01 -27.67
N LYS A 115 -9.18 -20.61 -28.43
CA LYS A 115 -8.39 -21.75 -27.94
C LYS A 115 -7.49 -21.29 -26.78
N PRO A 116 -7.15 -22.16 -25.81
CA PRO A 116 -6.31 -21.76 -24.67
C PRO A 116 -4.94 -21.19 -25.08
N GLN A 117 -4.42 -21.58 -26.25
CA GLN A 117 -3.19 -21.02 -26.82
C GLN A 117 -3.36 -19.57 -27.30
N GLU A 118 -4.51 -19.23 -27.89
CA GLU A 118 -4.83 -17.89 -28.38
C GLU A 118 -5.12 -16.95 -27.19
N SER A 119 -5.85 -17.44 -26.19
CA SER A 119 -6.09 -16.69 -24.94
C SER A 119 -4.78 -16.35 -24.22
N LEU A 120 -3.81 -17.27 -24.20
CA LEU A 120 -2.48 -17.03 -23.63
C LEU A 120 -1.70 -15.96 -24.43
N GLN A 121 -1.77 -15.99 -25.77
CA GLN A 121 -1.11 -14.99 -26.61
C GLN A 121 -1.70 -13.60 -26.42
N ILE A 122 -3.04 -13.48 -26.40
CA ILE A 122 -3.74 -12.22 -26.12
C ILE A 122 -3.34 -11.70 -24.75
N TYR A 123 -3.32 -12.57 -23.73
CA TYR A 123 -2.89 -12.20 -22.39
C TYR A 123 -1.46 -11.68 -22.35
N LEU A 124 -0.49 -12.38 -22.95
CA LEU A 124 0.90 -11.92 -23.00
C LEU A 124 1.03 -10.58 -23.73
N PHE A 125 0.27 -10.38 -24.81
CA PHE A 125 0.29 -9.14 -25.58
C PHE A 125 -0.25 -7.96 -24.77
N VAL A 126 -1.41 -8.14 -24.11
CA VAL A 126 -2.00 -7.14 -23.21
C VAL A 126 -1.05 -6.83 -22.06
N LEU A 127 -0.47 -7.85 -21.43
CA LEU A 127 0.47 -7.70 -20.33
C LEU A 127 1.72 -6.92 -20.75
N ALA A 128 2.31 -7.25 -21.91
CA ALA A 128 3.49 -6.55 -22.42
C ALA A 128 3.18 -5.08 -22.74
N TYR A 129 2.03 -4.82 -23.37
CA TYR A 129 1.61 -3.47 -23.74
C TYR A 129 1.29 -2.61 -22.50
N SER A 130 0.49 -3.13 -21.56
CA SER A 130 0.20 -2.49 -20.28
C SER A 130 1.47 -2.22 -19.48
N PHE A 131 2.42 -3.16 -19.49
CA PHE A 131 3.69 -3.01 -18.78
C PHE A 131 4.52 -1.83 -19.32
N ILE A 132 4.63 -1.71 -20.64
CA ILE A 132 5.43 -0.65 -21.29
C ILE A 132 4.79 0.72 -21.08
N ILE A 133 3.47 0.81 -21.21
CA ILE A 133 2.76 2.09 -21.20
C ILE A 133 2.49 2.60 -19.79
N ALA A 134 1.94 1.75 -18.94
CA ALA A 134 1.50 2.15 -17.60
C ALA A 134 2.38 1.51 -16.52
N GLY A 135 2.67 0.21 -16.64
CA GLY A 135 3.33 -0.57 -15.60
C GLY A 135 4.71 -0.05 -15.21
N PHE A 136 5.51 0.40 -16.17
CA PHE A 136 6.84 0.96 -15.89
C PHE A 136 6.76 2.25 -15.04
N TRP A 137 5.87 3.17 -15.41
CA TRP A 137 5.66 4.42 -14.68
C TRP A 137 5.05 4.17 -13.29
N LEU A 138 4.07 3.27 -13.21
CA LEU A 138 3.47 2.83 -11.95
C LEU A 138 4.52 2.21 -11.02
N ALA A 139 5.41 1.37 -11.54
CA ALA A 139 6.43 0.69 -10.75
C ALA A 139 7.44 1.69 -10.16
N ILE A 140 7.82 2.71 -10.93
CA ILE A 140 8.67 3.81 -10.43
C ILE A 140 7.94 4.60 -9.33
N ALA A 141 6.68 4.97 -9.56
CA ALA A 141 5.87 5.70 -8.58
C ALA A 141 5.68 4.90 -7.28
N ALA A 142 5.44 3.59 -7.38
CA ALA A 142 5.32 2.70 -6.23
C ALA A 142 6.64 2.51 -5.48
N GLY A 143 7.77 2.43 -6.18
CA GLY A 143 9.09 2.40 -5.56
C GLY A 143 9.37 3.66 -4.74
N LEU A 144 9.03 4.84 -5.28
CA LEU A 144 9.12 6.12 -4.57
C LEU A 144 8.15 6.17 -3.38
N ALA A 145 6.92 5.70 -3.55
CA ALA A 145 5.93 5.62 -2.49
C ALA A 145 6.38 4.70 -1.35
N ALA A 146 7.02 3.56 -1.66
CA ALA A 146 7.59 2.65 -0.67
C ALA A 146 8.73 3.32 0.14
N MET A 147 9.60 4.08 -0.54
CA MET A 147 10.62 4.89 0.14
C MET A 147 9.98 5.94 1.07
N TYR A 148 8.92 6.61 0.61
CA TYR A 148 8.22 7.62 1.40
C TYR A 148 7.51 7.02 2.63
N LEU A 149 6.82 5.88 2.46
CA LEU A 149 6.16 5.13 3.52
C LEU A 149 7.13 4.85 4.67
N ARG A 150 8.32 4.31 4.35
CA ARG A 150 9.34 4.01 5.35
C ARG A 150 10.00 5.27 5.93
N GLY A 151 10.34 6.24 5.08
CA GLY A 151 11.15 7.39 5.47
C GLY A 151 10.40 8.40 6.35
N ARG A 152 9.12 8.66 6.04
CA ARG A 152 8.35 9.73 6.70
C ARG A 152 7.18 9.18 7.52
N LEU A 153 6.39 8.27 6.93
CA LEU A 153 5.14 7.80 7.55
C LEU A 153 5.40 6.96 8.80
N VAL A 154 6.33 6.00 8.72
CA VAL A 154 6.71 5.17 9.87
C VAL A 154 7.29 6.02 11.00
N TYR A 155 8.12 7.02 10.67
CA TYR A 155 8.74 7.91 11.65
C TYR A 155 7.71 8.79 12.37
N ASP A 156 6.75 9.36 11.64
CA ASP A 156 5.68 10.19 12.21
C ASP A 156 4.73 9.37 13.09
N ILE A 157 4.36 8.15 12.66
CA ILE A 157 3.52 7.25 13.46
C ILE A 157 4.22 6.89 14.77
N LEU A 158 5.52 6.58 14.72
CA LEU A 158 6.27 6.23 15.91
C LEU A 158 6.39 7.40 16.90
N ARG A 159 6.66 8.60 16.37
CA ARG A 159 6.71 9.83 17.17
C ARG A 159 5.36 10.12 17.85
N SER A 160 4.25 9.84 17.17
CA SER A 160 2.91 10.00 17.73
C SER A 160 2.58 8.97 18.83
N LYS A 161 3.04 7.73 18.68
CA LYS A 161 2.82 6.64 19.64
C LYS A 161 3.65 6.85 20.91
N TYR A 162 4.90 7.27 20.75
CA TYR A 162 5.78 7.66 21.86
C TYR A 162 5.21 8.83 22.66
N ARG A 163 4.71 9.87 21.97
CA ARG A 163 4.08 11.04 22.60
C ARG A 163 2.80 10.70 23.37
N ARG A 164 2.02 9.70 22.90
CA ARG A 164 0.83 9.20 23.60
C ARG A 164 1.19 8.41 24.87
N HIS A 165 2.18 7.53 24.81
CA HIS A 165 2.63 6.77 25.98
C HIS A 165 3.16 7.68 27.10
N ILE A 166 3.92 8.72 26.74
CA ILE A 166 4.39 9.71 27.72
C ILE A 166 3.22 10.42 28.40
N LYS A 167 2.25 10.94 27.62
CA LYS A 167 1.07 11.60 28.20
C LYS A 167 0.26 10.68 29.12
N SER A 168 0.07 9.42 28.75
CA SER A 168 -0.66 8.44 29.57
C SER A 168 0.10 8.06 30.85
N ALA A 169 1.43 7.99 30.80
CA ALA A 169 2.26 7.74 31.98
C ALA A 169 2.30 8.95 32.94
N GLU A 170 2.33 10.18 32.41
CA GLU A 170 2.23 11.40 33.21
C GLU A 170 0.83 11.56 33.85
N MET A 171 -0.25 11.22 33.14
CA MET A 171 -1.60 11.23 33.72
C MET A 171 -1.78 10.19 34.84
N GLY A 172 -1.22 8.98 34.68
CA GLY A 172 -1.28 7.95 35.72
C GLY A 172 -0.49 8.31 36.99
N THR A 173 0.64 9.00 36.84
CA THR A 173 1.44 9.47 38.00
C THR A 173 0.79 10.66 38.70
N LEU A 174 0.16 11.59 37.98
CA LEU A 174 -0.59 12.70 38.55
C LEU A 174 -1.81 12.23 39.37
N ASP A 175 -2.57 11.26 38.86
CA ASP A 175 -3.72 10.68 39.57
C ASP A 175 -3.29 9.97 40.87
N GLN A 176 -2.23 9.16 40.83
CA GLN A 176 -1.68 8.54 42.05
C GLN A 176 -1.19 9.56 43.07
N ASN A 177 -0.59 10.67 42.63
CA ASN A 177 -0.09 11.71 43.53
C ASN A 177 -1.25 12.49 44.18
N HIS A 178 -2.32 12.75 43.43
CA HIS A 178 -3.54 13.38 43.94
C HIS A 178 -4.26 12.49 44.97
N ARG A 179 -4.32 11.18 44.72
CA ARG A 179 -4.91 10.19 45.63
C ARG A 179 -4.12 10.04 46.93
N LYS A 180 -2.79 10.07 46.87
CA LYS A 180 -1.92 10.08 48.07
C LYS A 180 -2.07 11.35 48.91
N ARG A 181 -2.27 12.53 48.30
CA ARG A 181 -2.53 13.76 49.05
C ARG A 181 -3.85 13.72 49.81
N HIS A 182 -4.93 13.25 49.18
CA HIS A 182 -6.22 13.09 49.86
C HIS A 182 -6.18 12.11 51.03
N HIS A 183 -5.41 11.01 50.89
CA HIS A 183 -5.29 10.05 51.98
C HIS A 183 -4.50 10.59 53.18
N ARG A 184 -3.50 11.45 52.93
CA ARG A 184 -2.68 12.06 53.99
C ARG A 184 -3.44 13.11 54.80
N VAL A 185 -4.40 13.81 54.18
CA VAL A 185 -5.26 14.80 54.86
C VAL A 185 -6.27 14.12 55.80
N ARG A 186 -6.69 12.89 55.51
CA ARG A 186 -7.70 12.15 56.29
C ARG A 186 -7.15 11.46 57.55
N ILE A 187 -5.83 11.47 57.78
CA ILE A 187 -5.19 10.80 58.92
C ILE A 187 -4.87 11.80 60.06
N ILE A 188 -5.14 13.10 59.87
CA ILE A 188 -4.81 14.19 60.82
C ILE A 188 -6.07 14.76 61.49
N HIS A 189 -7.13 13.96 61.62
CA HIS A 189 -8.33 14.24 62.44
C HIS A 189 -8.72 12.95 63.15
#